data_AF-A0A9Q0G5W8-F1
#
_entry.id   AF-A0A9Q0G5W8-F1
#
_cell.length_a   1.000
_cell.length_b   1.000
_cell.length_c   1.000
_cell.angle_alpha   90.00
_cell.angle_beta   90.00
_cell.angle_gamma   90.00
#
_symmetry.space_group_name_H-M   'P 1'
#
loop_
_entity.id
_entity.type
_entity.pdbx_description
1 polymer ?
#
loop_
_entity_poly.entity_id
_entity_poly.type
_entity_poly.pdbx_seq_one_letter_code
_entity_poly.pdbx_strand_id
1 'polypeptide(L)'
;YLLAGNLAYSCTPFVILISVLVCAFFPSSNNAALITIPQNETIPAVIIFGDSIMDPGNNNNIKTIAKGNFPPYGRDFMGGKPTGRFCNGKIPSDFIAETLGIKQLLPPYLGQNLQLQELRTGVSFASGANGYDPLTAELSLVLSLSDQLDLFKEYLKKIRTAMGENAAATILSKGVYILCTGSDDIANTFPIRKLHYDINSYTDLMASYASSFIQDLYGVGVRRLGVVGLPPIGCLPSQRTVNGGIGRECSESSNQGARLFNSKLSSLIASLSQKFPDAIIVYADIYNVLLSLIQNPQHYGFEVSNKGCCGTGNIEVAFLCNRFDDAHSCKDASKYCLFGNLAYSCSFVILCVVLVCSFPANNAARITIPNNETIPAVIVFGDSIMDPGNNNDIKTIVKCNFPPYGRDFMEEKPTGRFCNGKIPSDIFVESLGIKQLLPAYLDQDLQLQDLLTGVSFASGAAGYDPLTAKVASSIRYQFIHRFNGKLCFKFLRGFEVSTKGCCGTGNIE
;
A
#
# COMPACT_ATOMS: atom_id res chain seq x y z
N TYR A 1 61.39 12.39 30.82
CA TYR A 1 61.93 13.50 30.02
C TYR A 1 60.79 14.03 29.16
N LEU A 2 59.89 14.85 29.72
CA LEU A 2 59.98 16.33 29.86
C LEU A 2 59.85 16.99 28.47
N LEU A 3 58.96 17.93 28.13
CA LEU A 3 57.94 18.79 28.79
C LEU A 3 57.04 19.29 27.62
N ALA A 4 55.70 19.33 27.68
CA ALA A 4 54.78 20.18 28.46
C ALA A 4 54.65 21.65 27.96
N GLY A 5 53.39 22.13 27.88
CA GLY A 5 53.02 23.55 27.78
C GLY A 5 51.77 23.83 26.93
N ASN A 6 50.57 23.37 27.33
CA ASN A 6 49.54 24.13 28.06
C ASN A 6 48.83 25.26 27.29
N LEU A 7 47.52 25.09 27.08
CA LEU A 7 46.51 25.99 27.66
C LEU A 7 45.17 25.25 27.80
N ALA A 8 44.64 25.29 29.02
CA ALA A 8 43.39 24.69 29.46
C ALA A 8 42.41 25.79 29.88
N TYR A 9 41.12 25.63 29.58
CA TYR A 9 39.95 26.05 30.37
C TYR A 9 38.76 25.23 29.82
N SER A 10 38.28 24.19 30.52
CA SER A 10 37.20 24.24 31.52
C SER A 10 35.89 24.82 30.98
N CYS A 11 34.93 23.95 30.62
CA CYS A 11 33.48 24.14 30.82
C CYS A 11 32.69 22.86 30.46
N THR A 12 32.61 21.91 31.40
CA THR A 12 31.45 21.01 31.56
C THR A 12 30.47 21.76 32.47
N PRO A 13 29.31 22.24 31.98
CA PRO A 13 28.10 21.40 31.93
C PRO A 13 27.11 21.77 30.78
N PHE A 14 27.55 22.50 29.76
CA PHE A 14 26.65 23.03 28.72
C PHE A 14 26.28 22.02 27.62
N VAL A 15 27.10 20.99 27.43
CA VAL A 15 26.89 19.98 26.38
C VAL A 15 25.84 18.94 26.80
N ILE A 16 25.74 18.60 28.09
CA ILE A 16 24.72 17.66 28.59
C ILE A 16 23.34 18.34 28.66
N LEU A 17 23.28 19.65 28.91
CA LEU A 17 22.01 20.39 28.87
C LEU A 17 21.47 20.54 27.44
N ILE A 18 22.34 20.66 26.43
CA ILE A 18 21.93 20.67 25.02
C ILE A 18 21.48 19.28 24.56
N SER A 19 22.09 18.19 25.05
CA SER A 19 21.60 16.83 24.76
C SER A 19 20.22 16.55 25.38
N VAL A 20 19.92 17.11 26.55
CA VAL A 20 18.61 16.96 27.22
C VAL A 20 17.55 17.93 26.67
N LEU A 21 17.94 19.12 26.19
CA LEU A 21 17.02 20.09 25.58
C LEU A 21 16.73 19.80 24.09
N VAL A 22 17.66 19.16 23.36
CA VAL A 22 17.41 18.69 21.98
C VAL A 22 16.44 17.49 21.97
N CYS A 23 16.35 16.70 23.05
CA CYS A 23 15.28 15.71 23.21
C CYS A 23 13.94 16.29 23.69
N ALA A 24 13.89 17.55 24.13
CA ALA A 24 12.68 18.19 24.65
C ALA A 24 11.97 19.11 23.64
N PHE A 25 12.61 19.47 22.52
CA PHE A 25 12.06 20.44 21.54
C PHE A 25 11.99 19.95 20.09
N PHE A 26 12.38 18.72 19.79
CA PHE A 26 11.82 18.03 18.64
C PHE A 26 10.56 17.33 19.10
N PRO A 27 9.34 17.73 18.67
CA PRO A 27 8.27 16.76 18.62
C PRO A 27 8.81 15.66 17.73
N SER A 28 9.16 14.53 18.33
CA SER A 28 9.21 13.26 17.64
C SER A 28 7.83 13.13 16.99
N SER A 29 7.73 13.52 15.72
CA SER A 29 6.61 13.19 14.86
C SER A 29 6.71 11.70 14.54
N ASN A 30 6.63 10.88 15.60
CA ASN A 30 6.06 9.55 15.58
C ASN A 30 4.54 9.72 15.43
N ASN A 31 4.11 10.41 14.37
CA ASN A 31 2.75 10.26 13.88
C ASN A 31 2.76 9.11 12.87
N ALA A 32 3.24 7.94 13.30
CA ALA A 32 2.59 6.73 12.83
C ALA A 32 1.17 6.86 13.38
N ALA A 33 0.17 6.95 12.50
CA ALA A 33 -1.22 6.91 12.92
C ALA A 33 -1.40 5.62 13.73
N LEU A 34 -1.42 5.75 15.06
CA LEU A 34 -1.69 4.65 15.97
C LEU A 34 -3.14 4.26 15.70
N ILE A 35 -3.31 3.10 15.06
CA ILE A 35 -4.62 2.54 14.80
C ILE A 35 -5.26 2.29 16.17
N THR A 36 -6.22 3.14 16.52
CA THR A 36 -6.93 3.02 17.78
C THR A 36 -8.05 2.01 17.54
N ILE A 37 -7.79 0.75 17.89
CA ILE A 37 -8.81 -0.29 17.91
C ILE A 37 -9.91 0.16 18.90
N PRO A 38 -11.21 0.00 18.60
CA PRO A 38 -12.29 0.37 19.52
C PRO A 38 -12.02 -0.22 20.92
N GLN A 39 -12.31 0.52 21.99
CA GLN A 39 -11.93 0.17 23.39
C GLN A 39 -12.36 -1.24 23.88
N ASN A 40 -13.22 -1.95 23.13
CA ASN A 40 -13.69 -3.31 23.43
C ASN A 40 -13.26 -4.41 22.43
N GLU A 41 -12.45 -4.08 21.41
CA GLU A 41 -11.91 -5.08 20.49
C GLU A 41 -10.41 -5.28 20.72
N THR A 42 -10.00 -6.54 20.87
CA THR A 42 -8.60 -6.93 20.94
C THR A 42 -8.30 -7.87 19.79
N ILE A 43 -7.31 -7.54 18.97
CA ILE A 43 -6.79 -8.46 17.95
C ILE A 43 -5.78 -9.38 18.65
N PRO A 44 -6.04 -10.69 18.79
CA PRO A 44 -5.18 -11.58 19.58
C PRO A 44 -3.92 -12.01 18.82
N ALA A 45 -3.97 -12.05 17.48
CA ALA A 45 -2.92 -12.57 16.63
C ALA A 45 -2.99 -12.02 15.22
N VAL A 46 -1.83 -11.96 14.55
CA VAL A 46 -1.70 -11.72 13.10
C VAL A 46 -1.13 -12.97 12.44
N ILE A 47 -1.84 -13.50 11.46
CA ILE A 47 -1.44 -14.70 10.72
C ILE A 47 -1.32 -14.35 9.24
N ILE A 48 -0.20 -14.75 8.62
CA ILE A 48 0.11 -14.34 7.25
C ILE A 48 0.30 -15.57 6.35
N PHE A 49 -0.32 -15.53 5.17
CA PHE A 49 -0.15 -16.48 4.07
C PHE A 49 0.30 -15.71 2.83
N GLY A 50 1.06 -16.37 1.96
CA GLY A 50 1.43 -15.78 0.68
C GLY A 50 2.84 -16.05 0.21
N ASP A 51 3.43 -15.03 -0.44
CA ASP A 51 4.70 -15.10 -1.14
C ASP A 51 5.84 -14.28 -0.46
N SER A 52 6.86 -13.95 -1.25
CA SER A 52 8.07 -13.23 -0.83
C SER A 52 7.81 -11.83 -0.25
N ILE A 53 6.69 -11.19 -0.60
CA ILE A 53 6.28 -9.90 -0.04
C ILE A 53 6.05 -10.00 1.47
N MET A 54 5.66 -11.19 1.93
CA MET A 54 5.18 -11.44 3.29
C MET A 54 6.04 -12.43 4.09
N ASP A 55 7.07 -13.01 3.47
CA ASP A 55 7.91 -14.07 4.07
C ASP A 55 9.05 -13.51 4.95
N PRO A 56 9.01 -13.71 6.28
CA PRO A 56 10.08 -13.28 7.19
C PRO A 56 11.28 -14.24 7.24
N GLY A 57 11.21 -15.41 6.57
CA GLY A 57 12.30 -16.37 6.46
C GLY A 57 11.91 -17.85 6.51
N ASN A 58 10.67 -18.23 6.19
CA ASN A 58 10.26 -19.64 6.07
C ASN A 58 11.11 -20.37 5.04
N ASN A 59 11.41 -19.71 3.91
CA ASN A 59 12.23 -20.28 2.84
C ASN A 59 13.65 -20.69 3.27
N ASN A 60 14.15 -20.20 4.41
CA ASN A 60 15.46 -20.62 4.92
C ASN A 60 15.51 -22.11 5.23
N ASN A 61 14.37 -22.68 5.64
CA ASN A 61 14.25 -24.03 6.19
C ASN A 61 13.74 -25.06 5.19
N ILE A 62 13.59 -24.66 3.92
CA ILE A 62 13.27 -25.56 2.82
C ILE A 62 14.38 -25.52 1.77
N LYS A 63 14.44 -26.55 0.91
CA LYS A 63 15.46 -26.69 -0.14
C LYS A 63 15.01 -25.95 -1.41
N THR A 64 15.25 -24.65 -1.44
CA THR A 64 14.94 -23.76 -2.58
C THR A 64 16.07 -22.77 -2.83
N ILE A 65 16.13 -22.22 -4.05
CA ILE A 65 16.99 -21.07 -4.40
C ILE A 65 16.33 -19.73 -4.04
N ALA A 66 15.02 -19.71 -3.78
CA ALA A 66 14.27 -18.52 -3.41
C ALA A 66 14.54 -18.17 -1.94
N LYS A 67 15.70 -17.59 -1.62
CA LYS A 67 16.08 -17.22 -0.25
C LYS A 67 16.56 -15.77 -0.15
N GLY A 68 16.31 -15.14 1.00
CA GLY A 68 16.79 -13.79 1.36
C GLY A 68 17.67 -13.79 2.63
N ASN A 69 18.37 -14.88 2.93
CA ASN A 69 19.17 -15.04 4.15
C ASN A 69 20.68 -14.79 3.95
N PHE A 70 21.04 -13.98 2.96
CA PHE A 70 22.40 -13.56 2.66
C PHE A 70 22.42 -12.08 2.23
N PRO A 71 23.58 -11.38 2.33
CA PRO A 71 23.69 -10.01 1.84
C PRO A 71 23.40 -9.88 0.34
N PRO A 72 22.80 -8.76 -0.13
CA PRO A 72 22.56 -7.51 0.61
C PRO A 72 21.22 -7.44 1.35
N TYR A 73 20.45 -8.54 1.42
CA TYR A 73 19.22 -8.57 2.22
C TYR A 73 19.52 -8.27 3.69
N GLY A 74 18.57 -7.62 4.36
CA GLY A 74 18.70 -7.25 5.77
C GLY A 74 19.79 -6.25 6.12
N ARG A 75 20.44 -5.59 5.14
CA ARG A 75 21.52 -4.60 5.41
C ARG A 75 21.06 -3.43 6.30
N ASP A 76 19.79 -3.05 6.19
CA ASP A 76 19.15 -1.99 6.97
C ASP A 76 18.27 -2.57 8.11
N PHE A 77 18.33 -3.89 8.30
CA PHE A 77 17.55 -4.62 9.30
C PHE A 77 18.38 -4.90 10.55
N MET A 78 17.86 -4.52 11.72
CA MET A 78 18.44 -4.68 13.07
C MET A 78 19.78 -5.43 13.15
N GLY A 79 20.88 -4.67 13.14
CA GLY A 79 22.24 -5.20 13.19
C GLY A 79 22.82 -5.65 11.85
N GLY A 80 22.18 -5.28 10.73
CA GLY A 80 22.62 -5.59 9.37
C GLY A 80 22.52 -7.07 9.02
N LYS A 81 21.57 -7.81 9.62
CA LYS A 81 21.51 -9.27 9.52
C LYS A 81 20.42 -9.73 8.54
N PRO A 82 20.75 -10.53 7.52
CA PRO A 82 19.76 -11.13 6.64
C PRO A 82 19.01 -12.26 7.38
N THR A 83 17.69 -12.12 7.55
CA THR A 83 16.87 -13.13 8.23
C THR A 83 16.11 -14.05 7.29
N GLY A 84 16.15 -13.83 5.98
CA GLY A 84 15.26 -14.48 5.01
C GLY A 84 14.18 -13.57 4.44
N ARG A 85 14.03 -12.34 4.96
CA ARG A 85 13.18 -11.29 4.38
C ARG A 85 13.74 -10.88 3.02
N PHE A 86 12.88 -10.80 2.00
CA PHE A 86 13.26 -10.40 0.64
C PHE A 86 13.44 -8.88 0.48
N CYS A 87 13.92 -8.20 1.52
CA CYS A 87 14.07 -6.75 1.61
C CYS A 87 15.38 -6.40 2.34
N ASN A 88 15.81 -5.14 2.27
CA ASN A 88 16.88 -4.60 3.12
C ASN A 88 16.46 -4.43 4.58
N GLY A 89 15.16 -4.38 4.87
CA GLY A 89 14.60 -4.05 6.18
C GLY A 89 13.36 -4.87 6.55
N LYS A 90 12.48 -4.26 7.34
CA LYS A 90 11.16 -4.80 7.68
C LYS A 90 10.35 -5.01 6.40
N ILE A 91 9.52 -6.05 6.40
CA ILE A 91 8.59 -6.36 5.30
C ILE A 91 7.15 -6.04 5.71
N PRO A 92 6.19 -5.99 4.78
CA PRO A 92 4.80 -5.67 5.10
C PRO A 92 4.19 -6.45 6.27
N SER A 93 4.50 -7.73 6.44
CA SER A 93 4.02 -8.53 7.57
C SER A 93 4.51 -8.03 8.94
N ASP A 94 5.71 -7.46 9.03
CA ASP A 94 6.22 -6.84 10.27
C ASP A 94 5.46 -5.57 10.60
N PHE A 95 5.30 -4.69 9.61
CA PHE A 95 4.59 -3.43 9.78
C PHE A 95 3.10 -3.67 10.12
N ILE A 96 2.45 -4.69 9.56
CA ILE A 96 1.08 -5.07 9.93
C ILE A 96 1.03 -5.42 11.43
N ALA A 97 1.92 -6.30 11.89
CA ALA A 97 1.96 -6.71 13.30
C ALA A 97 2.30 -5.55 14.25
N GLU A 98 3.19 -4.66 13.83
CA GLU A 98 3.61 -3.48 14.60
C GLU A 98 2.51 -2.43 14.67
N THR A 99 1.85 -2.13 13.55
CA THR A 99 0.76 -1.13 13.49
C THR A 99 -0.45 -1.58 14.32
N LEU A 100 -0.69 -2.88 14.39
CA LEU A 100 -1.72 -3.48 15.24
C LEU A 100 -1.32 -3.57 16.73
N GLY A 101 -0.12 -3.13 17.10
CA GLY A 101 0.37 -3.17 18.47
C GLY A 101 0.62 -4.60 19.01
N ILE A 102 0.75 -5.60 18.14
CA ILE A 102 0.89 -7.01 18.52
C ILE A 102 2.35 -7.34 18.83
N LYS A 103 3.24 -7.02 17.90
CA LYS A 103 4.69 -7.26 18.02
C LYS A 103 5.45 -6.46 16.96
N GLN A 104 6.72 -6.17 17.22
CA GLN A 104 7.56 -5.40 16.30
C GLN A 104 7.97 -6.18 15.04
N LEU A 105 8.11 -7.50 15.14
CA LEU A 105 8.48 -8.38 14.04
C LEU A 105 7.62 -9.63 14.05
N LEU A 106 7.15 -10.05 12.88
CA LEU A 106 6.45 -11.32 12.75
C LEU A 106 7.46 -12.44 12.42
N PRO A 107 7.50 -13.52 13.20
CA PRO A 107 8.44 -14.61 12.94
C PRO A 107 7.93 -15.56 11.84
N PRO A 108 8.84 -16.24 11.12
CA PRO A 108 8.47 -17.39 10.29
C PRO A 108 8.03 -18.55 11.17
N TYR A 109 7.06 -19.35 10.71
CA TYR A 109 6.66 -20.57 11.41
C TYR A 109 7.76 -21.65 11.37
N LEU A 110 8.47 -21.78 10.25
CA LEU A 110 9.53 -22.79 10.08
C LEU A 110 10.88 -22.35 10.65
N GLY A 111 11.61 -23.33 11.22
CA GLY A 111 13.03 -23.23 11.60
C GLY A 111 13.34 -22.43 12.86
N GLN A 112 12.33 -22.01 13.59
CA GLN A 112 12.49 -21.39 14.89
C GLN A 112 11.91 -22.30 15.97
N ASN A 113 12.62 -22.44 17.09
CA ASN A 113 12.03 -22.97 18.31
C ASN A 113 11.13 -21.88 18.92
N LEU A 114 10.01 -21.60 18.24
CA LEU A 114 9.08 -20.55 18.64
C LEU A 114 8.52 -20.87 20.01
N GLN A 115 8.72 -19.94 20.94
CA GLN A 115 8.09 -20.02 22.24
C GLN A 115 6.58 -19.86 22.09
N LEU A 116 5.82 -20.41 23.04
CA LEU A 116 4.36 -20.32 23.02
C LEU A 116 3.84 -18.87 22.95
N GLN A 117 4.57 -17.91 23.54
CA GLN A 117 4.23 -16.48 23.48
C GLN A 117 4.27 -15.93 22.05
N GLU A 118 5.22 -16.39 21.23
CA GLU A 118 5.29 -16.03 19.81
C GLU A 118 4.13 -16.64 19.03
N LEU A 119 3.85 -17.93 19.27
CA LEU A 119 2.74 -18.62 18.63
C LEU A 119 1.41 -17.94 18.97
N ARG A 120 1.15 -17.62 20.24
CA ARG A 120 -0.10 -17.00 20.70
C ARG A 120 -0.46 -15.72 19.94
N THR A 121 0.55 -14.93 19.58
CA THR A 121 0.40 -13.61 18.94
C THR A 121 0.52 -13.68 17.41
N GLY A 122 0.72 -14.88 16.87
CA GLY A 122 0.70 -15.15 15.44
C GLY A 122 2.08 -15.15 14.77
N VAL A 123 2.11 -15.73 13.57
CA VAL A 123 3.29 -16.09 12.79
C VAL A 123 2.98 -15.95 11.30
N SER A 124 4.02 -15.96 10.46
CA SER A 124 3.87 -16.06 9.00
C SER A 124 4.10 -17.48 8.49
N PHE A 125 3.21 -17.94 7.62
CA PHE A 125 3.35 -19.16 6.81
C PHE A 125 3.74 -18.85 5.36
N ALA A 126 3.84 -17.57 4.98
CA ALA A 126 4.21 -17.16 3.63
C ALA A 126 5.56 -17.74 3.20
N SER A 127 5.69 -18.05 1.91
CA SER A 127 6.87 -18.69 1.33
C SER A 127 7.23 -17.99 0.03
N GLY A 128 8.44 -17.43 -0.06
CA GLY A 128 8.91 -16.75 -1.27
C GLY A 128 8.73 -17.56 -2.54
N ALA A 129 8.40 -16.91 -3.67
CA ALA A 129 8.10 -17.52 -4.97
C ALA A 129 6.81 -18.36 -5.05
N ASN A 130 5.91 -18.26 -4.05
CA ASN A 130 4.61 -18.91 -4.06
C ASN A 130 3.61 -18.21 -5.01
N GLY A 131 2.63 -18.99 -5.49
CA GLY A 131 1.52 -18.50 -6.28
C GLY A 131 0.19 -19.19 -5.96
N TYR A 132 -0.88 -18.76 -6.63
CA TYR A 132 -2.19 -19.44 -6.59
C TYR A 132 -2.21 -20.76 -7.37
N ASP A 133 -1.56 -20.81 -8.54
CA ASP A 133 -1.34 -22.03 -9.32
C ASP A 133 -0.31 -22.91 -8.60
N PRO A 134 -0.66 -24.16 -8.23
CA PRO A 134 0.28 -25.08 -7.59
C PRO A 134 1.59 -25.29 -8.38
N LEU A 135 1.54 -25.16 -9.71
CA LEU A 135 2.74 -25.24 -10.56
C LEU A 135 3.77 -24.15 -10.21
N THR A 136 3.32 -22.96 -9.79
CA THR A 136 4.21 -21.86 -9.38
C THR A 136 5.12 -22.28 -8.23
N ALA A 137 4.54 -22.93 -7.21
CA ALA A 137 5.29 -23.42 -6.06
C ALA A 137 6.17 -24.63 -6.42
N GLU A 138 5.69 -25.53 -7.28
CA GLU A 138 6.42 -26.70 -7.77
C GLU A 138 7.70 -26.29 -8.51
N LEU A 139 7.60 -25.35 -9.45
CA LEU A 139 8.74 -24.87 -10.25
C LEU A 139 9.84 -24.24 -9.39
N SER A 140 9.47 -23.62 -8.26
CA SER A 140 10.40 -22.94 -7.36
C SER A 140 10.84 -23.78 -6.16
N LEU A 141 10.29 -25.00 -6.00
CA LEU A 141 10.50 -25.89 -4.86
C LEU A 141 10.19 -25.21 -3.50
N VAL A 142 9.06 -24.50 -3.44
CA VAL A 142 8.62 -23.72 -2.26
C VAL A 142 7.27 -24.22 -1.73
N LEU A 143 6.81 -23.69 -0.60
CA LEU A 143 5.53 -24.11 -0.03
C LEU A 143 4.37 -23.62 -0.89
N SER A 144 3.51 -24.52 -1.34
CA SER A 144 2.23 -24.19 -1.97
C SER A 144 1.26 -23.58 -0.95
N LEU A 145 0.17 -22.94 -1.39
CA LEU A 145 -0.86 -22.49 -0.45
C LEU A 145 -1.45 -23.64 0.37
N SER A 146 -1.58 -24.85 -0.21
CA SER A 146 -2.01 -26.04 0.52
C SER A 146 -1.04 -26.39 1.65
N ASP A 147 0.27 -26.35 1.38
CA ASP A 147 1.29 -26.60 2.41
C ASP A 147 1.20 -25.54 3.53
N GLN A 148 1.01 -24.27 3.18
CA GLN A 148 0.86 -23.20 4.16
C GLN A 148 -0.40 -23.39 5.04
N LEU A 149 -1.50 -23.86 4.46
CA LEU A 149 -2.72 -24.19 5.20
C LEU A 149 -2.50 -25.38 6.15
N ASP A 150 -1.77 -26.41 5.72
CA ASP A 150 -1.49 -27.58 6.55
C ASP A 150 -0.55 -27.23 7.73
N LEU A 151 0.46 -26.39 7.50
CA LEU A 151 1.26 -25.81 8.58
C LEU A 151 0.41 -24.96 9.54
N PHE A 152 -0.58 -24.23 9.03
CA PHE A 152 -1.51 -23.50 9.88
C PHE A 152 -2.40 -24.43 10.72
N LYS A 153 -2.89 -25.55 10.17
CA LYS A 153 -3.61 -26.57 10.94
C LYS A 153 -2.74 -27.18 12.04
N GLU A 154 -1.46 -27.43 11.74
CA GLU A 154 -0.49 -27.89 12.74
C GLU A 154 -0.28 -26.85 13.86
N TYR A 155 -0.12 -25.58 13.48
CA TYR A 155 -0.04 -24.46 14.41
C TYR A 155 -1.27 -24.41 15.34
N LEU A 156 -2.48 -24.54 14.80
CA LEU A 156 -3.70 -24.56 15.60
C LEU A 156 -3.72 -25.75 16.57
N LYS A 157 -3.22 -26.91 16.16
CA LYS A 157 -3.07 -28.07 17.06
C LYS A 157 -2.14 -27.75 18.22
N LYS A 158 -1.00 -27.09 17.97
CA LYS A 158 -0.08 -26.64 19.03
C LYS A 158 -0.75 -25.65 19.99
N ILE A 159 -1.48 -24.67 19.47
CA ILE A 159 -2.24 -23.71 20.30
C ILE A 159 -3.28 -24.44 21.17
N ARG A 160 -4.07 -25.34 20.58
CA ARG A 160 -5.08 -26.12 21.32
C ARG A 160 -4.46 -26.93 22.44
N THR A 161 -3.36 -27.64 22.17
CA THR A 161 -2.66 -28.43 23.18
C THR A 161 -2.11 -27.55 24.32
N ALA A 162 -1.58 -26.37 24.00
CA ALA A 162 -0.92 -25.52 24.98
C ALA A 162 -1.86 -24.57 25.74
N MET A 163 -2.98 -24.17 25.14
CA MET A 163 -3.85 -23.10 25.64
C MET A 163 -5.36 -23.45 25.65
N GLY A 164 -5.74 -24.63 25.15
CA GLY A 164 -7.13 -25.10 25.07
C GLY A 164 -7.90 -24.56 23.86
N GLU A 165 -9.08 -25.13 23.62
CA GLU A 165 -9.93 -24.81 22.47
C GLU A 165 -10.43 -23.36 22.46
N ASN A 166 -10.73 -22.78 23.63
CA ASN A 166 -11.22 -21.40 23.73
C ASN A 166 -10.19 -20.38 23.19
N ALA A 167 -8.90 -20.61 23.45
CA ALA A 167 -7.84 -19.77 22.94
C ALA A 167 -7.71 -19.91 21.41
N ALA A 168 -7.76 -21.14 20.89
CA ALA A 168 -7.73 -21.39 19.45
C ALA A 168 -8.93 -20.76 18.73
N ALA A 169 -10.14 -20.91 19.28
CA ALA A 169 -11.36 -20.29 18.75
C ALA A 169 -11.28 -18.76 18.77
N THR A 170 -10.67 -18.18 19.81
CA THR A 170 -10.44 -16.72 19.89
C THR A 170 -9.48 -16.25 18.79
N ILE A 171 -8.38 -16.97 18.57
CA ILE A 171 -7.44 -16.66 17.48
C ILE A 171 -8.13 -16.74 16.12
N LEU A 172 -8.89 -17.81 15.87
CA LEU A 172 -9.61 -18.04 14.61
C LEU A 172 -10.66 -16.96 14.30
N SER A 173 -11.46 -16.59 15.30
CA SER A 173 -12.57 -15.64 15.13
C SER A 173 -12.15 -14.17 15.19
N LYS A 174 -11.13 -13.83 15.97
CA LYS A 174 -10.72 -12.42 16.22
C LYS A 174 -9.35 -12.07 15.67
N GLY A 175 -8.51 -13.04 15.34
CA GLY A 175 -7.21 -12.81 14.71
C GLY A 175 -7.37 -12.21 13.32
N VAL A 176 -6.36 -11.45 12.89
CA VAL A 176 -6.30 -10.87 11.54
C VAL A 176 -5.45 -11.76 10.66
N TYR A 177 -6.02 -12.17 9.54
CA TYR A 177 -5.38 -13.04 8.56
C TYR A 177 -5.13 -12.27 7.27
N ILE A 178 -3.95 -12.41 6.67
CA ILE A 178 -3.64 -11.76 5.40
C ILE A 178 -3.18 -12.79 4.38
N LEU A 179 -3.72 -12.71 3.16
CA LEU A 179 -3.30 -13.48 1.99
C LEU A 179 -2.72 -12.52 0.95
N CYS A 180 -1.45 -12.69 0.60
CA CYS A 180 -0.77 -11.90 -0.43
C CYS A 180 0.08 -12.81 -1.32
N THR A 181 -0.44 -13.17 -2.48
CA THR A 181 0.20 -14.04 -3.46
C THR A 181 -0.38 -13.79 -4.86
N GLY A 182 0.19 -14.41 -5.89
CA GLY A 182 -0.31 -14.33 -7.26
C GLY A 182 0.62 -13.59 -8.23
N SER A 183 1.62 -12.87 -7.72
CA SER A 183 2.56 -12.10 -8.55
C SER A 183 3.44 -13.03 -9.39
N ASP A 184 3.90 -14.11 -8.77
CA ASP A 184 4.75 -15.12 -9.41
C ASP A 184 3.98 -15.93 -10.48
N ASP A 185 2.66 -16.11 -10.33
CA ASP A 185 1.82 -16.76 -11.34
C ASP A 185 1.84 -15.98 -12.67
N ILE A 186 1.66 -14.67 -12.61
CA ILE A 186 1.68 -13.82 -13.82
C ILE A 186 3.11 -13.66 -14.35
N ALA A 187 4.08 -13.43 -13.46
CA ALA A 187 5.45 -13.09 -13.85
C ALA A 187 6.26 -14.30 -14.37
N ASN A 188 6.07 -15.48 -13.78
CA ASN A 188 6.94 -16.64 -13.98
C ASN A 188 6.19 -17.86 -14.53
N THR A 189 4.98 -18.14 -14.07
CA THR A 189 4.24 -19.36 -14.43
C THR A 189 3.40 -19.20 -15.71
N PHE A 190 2.77 -18.04 -15.91
CA PHE A 190 1.94 -17.77 -17.08
C PHE A 190 2.71 -17.93 -18.41
N PRO A 191 3.97 -17.47 -18.56
CA PRO A 191 4.76 -17.74 -19.76
C PRO A 191 4.82 -19.22 -20.17
N ILE A 192 4.83 -20.14 -19.19
CA ILE A 192 4.80 -21.60 -19.42
C ILE A 192 3.37 -22.06 -19.71
N ARG A 193 2.39 -21.58 -18.92
CA ARG A 193 0.97 -21.92 -19.07
C ARG A 193 0.33 -21.35 -20.34
N LYS A 194 0.96 -20.38 -21.01
CA LYS A 194 0.49 -19.75 -22.25
C LYS A 194 0.28 -20.74 -23.41
N LEU A 195 0.91 -21.90 -23.34
CA LEU A 195 0.69 -23.01 -24.28
C LEU A 195 -0.71 -23.65 -24.16
N HIS A 196 -1.36 -23.50 -23.01
CA HIS A 196 -2.63 -24.14 -22.67
C HIS A 196 -3.74 -23.15 -22.33
N TYR A 197 -3.37 -21.93 -21.90
CA TYR A 197 -4.30 -20.90 -21.43
C TYR A 197 -3.99 -19.56 -22.10
N ASP A 198 -5.03 -18.83 -22.49
CA ASP A 198 -4.90 -17.40 -22.68
C ASP A 198 -4.91 -16.68 -21.31
N ILE A 199 -4.63 -15.37 -21.30
CA ILE A 199 -4.55 -14.63 -20.02
C ILE A 199 -5.89 -14.58 -19.29
N ASN A 200 -7.02 -14.61 -20.01
CA ASN A 200 -8.32 -14.55 -19.38
C ASN A 200 -8.63 -15.87 -18.66
N SER A 201 -8.52 -17.00 -19.36
CA SER A 201 -8.71 -18.35 -18.80
C SER A 201 -7.69 -18.69 -17.70
N TYR A 202 -6.45 -18.22 -17.82
CA TYR A 202 -5.46 -18.39 -16.75
C TYR A 202 -5.84 -17.60 -15.48
N THR A 203 -6.31 -16.36 -15.62
CA THR A 203 -6.78 -15.58 -14.47
C THR A 203 -8.09 -16.12 -13.88
N ASP A 204 -8.91 -16.83 -14.65
CA ASP A 204 -10.03 -17.62 -14.11
C ASP A 204 -9.54 -18.80 -13.26
N LEU A 205 -8.51 -19.51 -13.74
CA LEU A 205 -7.88 -20.60 -12.99
C LEU A 205 -7.32 -20.09 -11.66
N MET A 206 -6.55 -18.99 -11.67
CA MET A 206 -6.05 -18.35 -10.45
C MET A 206 -7.18 -17.96 -9.49
N ALA A 207 -8.27 -17.37 -10.00
CA ALA A 207 -9.41 -16.99 -9.17
C ALA A 207 -10.12 -18.20 -8.55
N SER A 208 -10.16 -19.34 -9.25
CA SER A 208 -10.71 -20.58 -8.70
C SER A 208 -9.87 -21.14 -7.55
N TYR A 209 -8.54 -21.11 -7.67
CA TYR A 209 -7.63 -21.47 -6.57
C TYR A 209 -7.76 -20.51 -5.37
N ALA A 210 -7.84 -19.20 -5.63
CA ALA A 210 -8.10 -18.22 -4.58
C ALA A 210 -9.41 -18.50 -3.84
N SER A 211 -10.48 -18.79 -4.59
CA SER A 211 -11.80 -19.14 -4.04
C SER A 211 -11.74 -20.38 -3.15
N SER A 212 -11.05 -21.44 -3.60
CA SER A 212 -10.88 -22.67 -2.81
C SER A 212 -10.17 -22.37 -1.50
N PHE A 213 -9.02 -21.70 -1.57
CA PHE A 213 -8.19 -21.44 -0.39
C PHE A 213 -8.90 -20.55 0.65
N ILE A 214 -9.63 -19.52 0.20
CA ILE A 214 -10.40 -18.65 1.11
C ILE A 214 -11.54 -19.45 1.78
N GLN A 215 -12.21 -20.32 1.05
CA GLN A 215 -13.25 -21.19 1.61
C GLN A 215 -12.67 -22.20 2.61
N ASP A 216 -11.48 -22.74 2.35
CA ASP A 216 -10.79 -23.64 3.28
C ASP A 216 -10.39 -22.91 4.57
N LEU A 217 -9.87 -21.68 4.48
CA LEU A 217 -9.59 -20.84 5.64
C LEU A 217 -10.86 -20.57 6.47
N TYR A 218 -11.96 -20.21 5.80
CA TYR A 218 -13.25 -20.04 6.45
C TYR A 218 -13.71 -21.34 7.13
N GLY A 219 -13.55 -22.48 6.46
CA GLY A 219 -13.91 -23.82 6.93
C GLY A 219 -13.14 -24.24 8.18
N VAL A 220 -11.89 -23.80 8.36
CA VAL A 220 -11.11 -24.05 9.59
C VAL A 220 -11.40 -23.05 10.72
N GLY A 221 -12.26 -22.05 10.48
CA GLY A 221 -12.76 -21.11 11.49
C GLY A 221 -12.26 -19.67 11.35
N VAL A 222 -11.49 -19.33 10.31
CA VAL A 222 -11.03 -17.95 10.09
C VAL A 222 -12.23 -17.04 9.82
N ARG A 223 -12.25 -15.87 10.47
CA ARG A 223 -13.32 -14.87 10.30
C ARG A 223 -12.90 -13.47 9.92
N ARG A 224 -11.61 -13.11 9.97
CA ARG A 224 -11.14 -11.77 9.53
C ARG A 224 -9.98 -11.92 8.55
N LEU A 225 -10.24 -11.80 7.26
CA LEU A 225 -9.27 -12.05 6.19
C LEU A 225 -9.13 -10.85 5.27
N GLY A 226 -7.92 -10.30 5.18
CA GLY A 226 -7.51 -9.37 4.12
C GLY A 226 -6.87 -10.13 2.97
N VAL A 227 -7.35 -9.90 1.75
CA VAL A 227 -6.82 -10.49 0.52
C VAL A 227 -6.25 -9.39 -0.36
N VAL A 228 -4.95 -9.45 -0.58
CA VAL A 228 -4.18 -8.41 -1.29
C VAL A 228 -4.21 -8.68 -2.79
N GLY A 229 -4.60 -7.67 -3.57
CA GLY A 229 -4.53 -7.73 -5.03
C GLY A 229 -3.09 -7.71 -5.55
N LEU A 230 -2.94 -7.93 -6.85
CA LEU A 230 -1.64 -7.87 -7.53
C LEU A 230 -1.17 -6.43 -7.72
N PRO A 231 0.13 -6.16 -7.59
CA PRO A 231 0.73 -4.89 -7.98
C PRO A 231 0.76 -4.74 -9.52
N PRO A 232 1.21 -3.61 -10.08
CA PRO A 232 1.48 -3.48 -11.51
C PRO A 232 2.68 -4.35 -11.94
N ILE A 233 2.44 -5.64 -12.15
CA ILE A 233 3.46 -6.68 -12.43
C ILE A 233 4.36 -6.30 -13.60
N GLY A 234 3.79 -5.74 -14.67
CA GLY A 234 4.55 -5.32 -15.84
C GLY A 234 5.57 -4.22 -15.56
N CYS A 235 5.42 -3.48 -14.47
CA CYS A 235 6.32 -2.42 -14.07
C CYS A 235 7.45 -2.88 -13.15
N LEU A 236 7.48 -4.16 -12.75
CA LEU A 236 8.60 -4.73 -12.00
C LEU A 236 9.89 -4.69 -12.85
N PRO A 237 11.08 -4.52 -12.24
CA PRO A 237 12.34 -4.39 -12.97
C PRO A 237 12.58 -5.50 -14.00
N SER A 238 12.35 -6.76 -13.67
CA SER A 238 12.56 -7.88 -14.60
C SER A 238 11.56 -7.86 -15.74
N GLN A 239 10.31 -7.51 -15.47
CA GLN A 239 9.27 -7.44 -16.49
C GLN A 239 9.54 -6.30 -17.47
N ARG A 240 10.06 -5.17 -16.97
CA ARG A 240 10.58 -4.10 -17.82
C ARG A 240 11.77 -4.55 -18.67
N THR A 241 12.70 -5.29 -18.09
CA THR A 241 13.91 -5.73 -18.78
C THR A 241 13.62 -6.80 -19.85
N VAL A 242 12.75 -7.76 -19.55
CA VAL A 242 12.45 -8.89 -20.43
C VAL A 242 11.37 -8.53 -21.46
N ASN A 243 10.34 -7.79 -21.05
CA ASN A 243 9.12 -7.57 -21.83
C ASN A 243 8.83 -6.09 -22.14
N GLY A 244 9.65 -5.14 -21.66
CA GLY A 244 9.46 -3.70 -21.84
C GLY A 244 10.14 -3.09 -23.07
N GLY A 245 10.73 -3.93 -23.93
CA GLY A 245 11.50 -3.49 -25.10
C GLY A 245 12.78 -2.73 -24.73
N ILE A 246 13.38 -2.06 -25.72
CA ILE A 246 14.65 -1.32 -25.56
C ILE A 246 14.53 -0.23 -24.48
N GLY A 247 13.36 0.39 -24.36
CA GLY A 247 13.08 1.45 -23.38
C GLY A 247 12.90 0.97 -21.94
N ARG A 248 12.78 -0.35 -21.70
CA ARG A 248 12.41 -0.92 -20.38
C ARG A 248 11.10 -0.33 -19.84
N GLU A 249 10.13 -0.16 -20.73
CA GLU A 249 8.78 0.29 -20.36
C GLU A 249 8.03 -0.78 -19.56
N CYS A 250 6.93 -0.42 -18.91
CA CYS A 250 6.10 -1.45 -18.28
C CYS A 250 5.54 -2.41 -19.32
N SER A 251 5.58 -3.71 -19.03
CA SER A 251 4.95 -4.72 -19.88
C SER A 251 3.42 -4.65 -19.77
N GLU A 252 2.77 -4.19 -20.83
CA GLU A 252 1.32 -4.04 -20.83
C GLU A 252 0.59 -5.39 -20.75
N SER A 253 1.13 -6.46 -21.35
CA SER A 253 0.55 -7.80 -21.24
C SER A 253 0.52 -8.31 -19.80
N SER A 254 1.60 -8.12 -19.05
CA SER A 254 1.66 -8.55 -17.64
C SER A 254 0.75 -7.69 -16.77
N ASN A 255 0.69 -6.37 -17.03
CA ASN A 255 -0.23 -5.46 -16.34
C ASN A 255 -1.70 -5.77 -16.65
N GLN A 256 -2.03 -6.14 -17.89
CA GLN A 256 -3.37 -6.59 -18.27
C GLN A 256 -3.76 -7.84 -17.47
N GLY A 257 -2.86 -8.82 -17.37
CA GLY A 257 -3.06 -10.01 -16.52
C GLY A 257 -3.34 -9.66 -15.06
N ALA A 258 -2.53 -8.77 -14.49
CA ALA A 258 -2.72 -8.31 -13.12
C ALA A 258 -4.08 -7.62 -12.90
N ARG A 259 -4.49 -6.71 -13.80
CA ARG A 259 -5.78 -6.01 -13.70
C ARG A 259 -6.98 -6.94 -13.90
N LEU A 260 -6.89 -7.89 -14.84
CA LEU A 260 -7.94 -8.89 -15.06
C LEU A 260 -8.12 -9.76 -13.82
N PHE A 261 -7.03 -10.28 -13.26
CA PHE A 261 -7.08 -11.06 -12.03
C PHE A 261 -7.62 -10.24 -10.86
N ASN A 262 -7.17 -9.00 -10.67
CA ASN A 262 -7.65 -8.12 -9.60
C ASN A 262 -9.16 -7.86 -9.69
N SER A 263 -9.70 -7.64 -10.89
CA SER A 263 -11.14 -7.49 -11.11
C SER A 263 -11.91 -8.76 -10.73
N LYS A 264 -11.41 -9.94 -11.15
CA LYS A 264 -12.02 -11.23 -10.80
C LYS A 264 -11.95 -11.50 -9.30
N LEU A 265 -10.81 -11.23 -8.68
CA LEU A 265 -10.59 -11.39 -7.25
C LEU A 265 -11.52 -10.47 -6.45
N SER A 266 -11.61 -9.19 -6.79
CA SER A 266 -12.54 -8.26 -6.13
C SER A 266 -14.00 -8.75 -6.20
N SER A 267 -14.45 -9.19 -7.37
CA SER A 267 -15.80 -9.75 -7.54
C SER A 267 -16.01 -11.04 -6.75
N LEU A 268 -15.00 -11.91 -6.71
CA LEU A 268 -15.00 -13.13 -5.92
C LEU A 268 -15.11 -12.82 -4.42
N ILE A 269 -14.30 -11.88 -3.91
CA ILE A 269 -14.36 -11.46 -2.49
C ILE A 269 -15.74 -10.89 -2.15
N ALA A 270 -16.33 -10.07 -3.02
CA ALA A 270 -17.69 -9.57 -2.82
C ALA A 270 -18.73 -10.70 -2.72
N SER A 271 -18.62 -11.72 -3.59
CA SER A 271 -19.49 -12.90 -3.55
C SER A 271 -19.29 -13.74 -2.28
N LEU A 272 -18.03 -14.00 -1.89
CA LEU A 272 -17.73 -14.78 -0.69
C LEU A 272 -18.16 -14.04 0.60
N SER A 273 -18.06 -12.71 0.62
CA SER A 273 -18.52 -11.90 1.76
C SER A 273 -20.05 -11.99 1.94
N GLN A 274 -20.81 -12.11 0.85
CA GLN A 274 -22.26 -12.37 0.93
C GLN A 274 -22.56 -13.81 1.37
N LYS A 275 -21.76 -14.77 0.91
CA LYS A 275 -21.91 -16.20 1.25
C LYS A 275 -21.58 -16.50 2.72
N PHE A 276 -20.66 -15.75 3.31
CA PHE A 276 -20.15 -15.95 4.67
C PHE A 276 -20.41 -14.71 5.54
N PRO A 277 -21.67 -14.45 5.94
CA PRO A 277 -22.06 -13.22 6.63
C PRO A 277 -21.45 -13.07 8.03
N ASP A 278 -20.93 -14.15 8.62
CA ASP A 278 -20.21 -14.15 9.89
C ASP A 278 -18.70 -13.89 9.74
N ALA A 279 -18.19 -13.75 8.51
CA ALA A 279 -16.81 -13.45 8.20
C ALA A 279 -16.64 -12.06 7.56
N ILE A 280 -15.53 -11.41 7.91
CA ILE A 280 -15.04 -10.18 7.28
C ILE A 280 -13.99 -10.60 6.26
N ILE A 281 -14.28 -10.42 4.98
CA ILE A 281 -13.33 -10.69 3.91
C ILE A 281 -13.16 -9.40 3.11
N VAL A 282 -11.94 -8.91 3.06
CA VAL A 282 -11.63 -7.59 2.50
C VAL A 282 -10.68 -7.74 1.34
N TYR A 283 -11.01 -7.10 0.22
CA TYR A 283 -10.08 -6.93 -0.88
C TYR A 283 -9.24 -5.66 -0.70
N ALA A 284 -7.92 -5.78 -0.83
CA ALA A 284 -7.01 -4.66 -0.78
C ALA A 284 -6.41 -4.39 -2.17
N ASP A 285 -6.82 -3.28 -2.79
CA ASP A 285 -6.24 -2.81 -4.05
C ASP A 285 -4.90 -2.11 -3.80
N ILE A 286 -3.82 -2.81 -4.14
CA ILE A 286 -2.46 -2.25 -4.12
C ILE A 286 -1.99 -1.81 -5.50
N TYR A 287 -2.72 -2.15 -6.57
CA TYR A 287 -2.30 -1.89 -7.95
C TYR A 287 -2.20 -0.40 -8.19
N ASN A 288 -3.29 0.34 -7.90
CA ASN A 288 -3.36 1.77 -8.17
C ASN A 288 -2.45 2.58 -7.26
N VAL A 289 -2.30 2.16 -6.00
CA VAL A 289 -1.39 2.78 -5.02
C VAL A 289 0.05 2.68 -5.52
N LEU A 290 0.48 1.48 -5.89
CA LEU A 290 1.85 1.25 -6.36
C LEU A 290 2.09 1.84 -7.74
N LEU A 291 1.10 1.84 -8.63
CA LEU A 291 1.22 2.51 -9.92
C LEU A 291 1.40 4.03 -9.76
N SER A 292 0.64 4.66 -8.87
CA SER A 292 0.78 6.09 -8.55
C SER A 292 2.19 6.41 -8.03
N LEU A 293 2.71 5.57 -7.14
CA LEU A 293 4.07 5.67 -6.61
C LEU A 293 5.13 5.52 -7.71
N ILE A 294 4.95 4.56 -8.63
CA ILE A 294 5.88 4.34 -9.75
C ILE A 294 5.87 5.52 -10.72
N GLN A 295 4.70 6.09 -11.00
CA GLN A 295 4.52 7.21 -11.92
C GLN A 295 4.95 8.56 -11.32
N ASN A 296 4.85 8.71 -9.99
CA ASN A 296 5.15 9.96 -9.29
C ASN A 296 6.12 9.76 -8.11
N PRO A 297 7.30 9.14 -8.31
CA PRO A 297 8.17 8.72 -7.20
C PRO A 297 8.62 9.89 -6.32
N GLN A 298 8.90 11.05 -6.93
CA GLN A 298 9.33 12.27 -6.23
C GLN A 298 8.30 12.77 -5.21
N HIS A 299 7.01 12.56 -5.49
CA HIS A 299 5.93 12.95 -4.57
C HIS A 299 5.97 12.15 -3.25
N TYR A 300 6.49 10.92 -3.31
CA TYR A 300 6.62 10.02 -2.17
C TYR A 300 8.04 9.98 -1.58
N GLY A 301 8.93 10.90 -2.02
CA GLY A 301 10.31 10.98 -1.56
C GLY A 301 11.28 10.00 -2.23
N PHE A 302 10.86 9.33 -3.31
CA PHE A 302 11.71 8.43 -4.09
C PHE A 302 12.29 9.13 -5.32
N GLU A 303 13.50 8.73 -5.70
CA GLU A 303 14.19 9.19 -6.91
C GLU A 303 14.11 8.17 -8.04
N VAL A 304 14.06 6.87 -7.72
CA VAL A 304 14.14 5.77 -8.71
C VAL A 304 12.98 4.78 -8.55
N SER A 305 12.14 4.65 -9.58
CA SER A 305 10.98 3.73 -9.60
C SER A 305 11.03 2.62 -10.64
N ASN A 306 12.00 2.65 -11.57
CA ASN A 306 12.10 1.73 -12.70
C ASN A 306 13.28 0.74 -12.60
N LYS A 307 13.96 0.72 -11.45
CA LYS A 307 15.05 -0.20 -11.11
C LYS A 307 14.96 -0.61 -9.65
N GLY A 308 15.40 -1.82 -9.36
CA GLY A 308 15.68 -2.25 -7.98
C GLY A 308 16.97 -1.61 -7.46
N CYS A 309 17.09 -1.50 -6.15
CA CYS A 309 18.34 -1.10 -5.50
C CYS A 309 19.41 -2.19 -5.61
N CYS A 310 19.02 -3.48 -5.63
CA CYS A 310 19.95 -4.59 -5.63
C CYS A 310 20.57 -4.87 -7.01
N GLY A 311 21.88 -5.12 -7.03
CA GLY A 311 22.64 -5.43 -8.22
C GLY A 311 22.54 -4.36 -9.30
N THR A 312 22.38 -4.75 -10.57
CA THR A 312 22.16 -3.78 -11.64
C THR A 312 20.79 -3.10 -11.58
N GLY A 313 19.89 -3.64 -10.74
CA GLY A 313 18.53 -3.17 -10.55
C GLY A 313 17.59 -3.56 -11.67
N ASN A 314 17.96 -4.52 -12.53
CA ASN A 314 17.22 -4.85 -13.75
C ASN A 314 16.48 -6.18 -13.67
N ILE A 315 17.05 -7.21 -13.04
CA ILE A 315 16.46 -8.57 -12.97
C ILE A 315 16.63 -9.20 -11.57
N GLU A 316 17.58 -8.69 -10.79
CA GLU A 316 18.07 -9.31 -9.57
C GLU A 316 16.97 -9.53 -8.53
N VAL A 317 16.75 -10.82 -8.22
CA VAL A 317 15.76 -11.33 -7.25
C VAL A 317 16.30 -12.60 -6.61
N ALA A 318 15.93 -12.84 -5.35
CA ALA A 318 16.38 -13.99 -4.58
C ALA A 318 17.91 -14.18 -4.69
N PHE A 319 18.36 -15.35 -5.15
CA PHE A 319 19.77 -15.69 -5.33
C PHE A 319 20.55 -14.75 -6.28
N LEU A 320 19.88 -14.13 -7.26
CA LEU A 320 20.54 -13.18 -8.17
C LEU A 320 20.80 -11.82 -7.51
N CYS A 321 20.23 -11.56 -6.35
CA CYS A 321 20.54 -10.39 -5.53
C CYS A 321 21.48 -10.82 -4.40
N ASN A 322 22.77 -10.92 -4.69
CA ASN A 322 23.75 -11.51 -3.76
C ASN A 322 24.96 -10.59 -3.53
N ARG A 323 25.84 -10.99 -2.62
CA ARG A 323 27.04 -10.24 -2.22
C ARG A 323 28.01 -9.88 -3.34
N PHE A 324 28.02 -10.62 -4.45
CA PHE A 324 28.88 -10.31 -5.60
C PHE A 324 28.34 -9.11 -6.39
N ASP A 325 27.05 -8.81 -6.23
CA ASP A 325 26.35 -7.70 -6.86
C ASP A 325 26.26 -6.46 -5.93
N ASP A 326 26.78 -6.55 -4.70
CA ASP A 326 26.73 -5.46 -3.71
C ASP A 326 27.44 -4.19 -4.19
N ALA A 327 28.54 -4.35 -4.94
CA ALA A 327 29.26 -3.22 -5.56
C ALA A 327 28.41 -2.45 -6.60
N HIS A 328 27.43 -3.13 -7.21
CA HIS A 328 26.49 -2.53 -8.16
C HIS A 328 25.20 -2.06 -7.47
N SER A 329 24.95 -2.51 -6.24
CA SER A 329 23.77 -2.16 -5.49
C SER A 329 23.80 -0.68 -5.06
N CYS A 330 22.61 -0.10 -4.90
CA CYS A 330 22.49 1.30 -4.53
C CYS A 330 23.03 1.55 -3.11
N LYS A 331 23.67 2.71 -2.90
CA LYS A 331 24.19 3.11 -1.58
C LYS A 331 23.08 3.53 -0.60
N ASP A 332 22.00 4.09 -1.13
CA ASP A 332 20.88 4.61 -0.35
C ASP A 332 19.57 4.01 -0.87
N ALA A 333 19.05 3.02 -0.15
CA ALA A 333 17.82 2.33 -0.53
C ALA A 333 16.56 3.17 -0.30
N SER A 334 16.59 4.21 0.54
CA SER A 334 15.38 5.03 0.75
C SER A 334 15.00 5.87 -0.46
N LYS A 335 15.92 6.01 -1.43
CA LYS A 335 15.67 6.69 -2.71
C LYS A 335 15.03 5.81 -3.78
N TYR A 336 14.93 4.50 -3.55
CA TYR A 336 14.42 3.54 -4.52
C TYR A 336 13.06 3.03 -4.05
N CYS A 337 12.09 2.92 -4.95
CA CYS A 337 10.78 2.34 -4.65
C CYS A 337 10.83 0.81 -4.43
N LEU A 338 11.90 0.18 -4.89
CA LEU A 338 12.07 -1.27 -5.02
C LEU A 338 13.45 -1.65 -4.49
N PHE A 339 13.53 -2.57 -3.53
CA PHE A 339 14.83 -3.08 -3.07
C PHE A 339 15.41 -4.12 -4.04
N GLY A 340 14.59 -5.06 -4.49
CA GLY A 340 14.88 -6.00 -5.57
C GLY A 340 13.80 -5.96 -6.64
N ASN A 341 13.55 -7.09 -7.30
CA ASN A 341 12.55 -7.17 -8.36
C ASN A 341 11.07 -7.12 -7.88
N LEU A 342 10.78 -7.50 -6.63
CA LEU A 342 9.41 -7.68 -6.11
C LEU A 342 9.13 -6.95 -4.77
N ALA A 343 10.17 -6.54 -4.04
CA ALA A 343 10.02 -5.95 -2.73
C ALA A 343 9.94 -4.43 -2.81
N TYR A 344 8.73 -3.90 -2.65
CA TYR A 344 8.50 -2.47 -2.50
C TYR A 344 9.01 -1.99 -1.14
N SER A 345 9.77 -0.90 -1.14
CA SER A 345 10.26 -0.22 0.05
C SER A 345 9.16 0.65 0.68
N CYS A 346 8.03 0.08 1.11
CA CYS A 346 6.95 0.94 1.60
C CYS A 346 6.12 0.39 2.76
N SER A 347 6.11 1.18 3.83
CA SER A 347 5.15 1.18 4.94
C SER A 347 3.75 1.71 4.53
N PHE A 348 3.56 2.22 3.31
CA PHE A 348 2.36 2.95 2.89
C PHE A 348 1.19 2.06 2.42
N VAL A 349 1.47 0.90 1.83
CA VAL A 349 0.46 -0.08 1.34
C VAL A 349 -0.31 -0.74 2.49
N ILE A 350 0.17 -0.55 3.71
CA ILE A 350 -0.16 -1.33 4.90
C ILE A 350 -1.32 -0.71 5.68
N LEU A 351 -1.47 0.61 5.62
CA LEU A 351 -2.50 1.33 6.35
C LEU A 351 -3.91 0.94 5.88
N CYS A 352 -4.13 0.76 4.57
CA CYS A 352 -5.45 0.42 4.01
C CYS A 352 -5.92 -0.99 4.41
N VAL A 353 -5.01 -1.97 4.44
CA VAL A 353 -5.37 -3.36 4.80
C VAL A 353 -5.68 -3.47 6.28
N VAL A 354 -4.87 -2.79 7.11
CA VAL A 354 -5.01 -2.84 8.57
C VAL A 354 -6.25 -2.09 9.03
N LEU A 355 -6.59 -0.95 8.42
CA LEU A 355 -7.82 -0.23 8.76
C LEU A 355 -9.06 -1.10 8.53
N VAL A 356 -9.21 -1.74 7.37
CA VAL A 356 -10.46 -2.42 7.03
C VAL A 356 -10.61 -3.80 7.70
N CYS A 357 -9.53 -4.52 7.98
CA CYS A 357 -9.59 -5.83 8.67
C CYS A 357 -9.76 -5.72 10.20
N SER A 358 -9.54 -4.53 10.77
CA SER A 358 -9.59 -4.29 12.23
C SER A 358 -10.95 -3.83 12.73
N PHE A 359 -11.89 -3.48 11.86
CA PHE A 359 -13.25 -3.10 12.24
C PHE A 359 -14.20 -4.29 12.11
N PRO A 360 -15.09 -4.54 13.09
CA PRO A 360 -16.07 -5.61 12.99
C PRO A 360 -17.00 -5.41 11.79
N ALA A 361 -17.32 -6.50 11.09
CA ALA A 361 -18.37 -6.54 10.10
C ALA A 361 -19.70 -6.39 10.81
N ASN A 362 -20.13 -5.14 10.92
CA ASN A 362 -21.52 -4.82 10.73
C ASN A 362 -21.57 -3.59 9.85
N ASN A 363 -22.10 -3.79 8.64
CA ASN A 363 -22.53 -2.80 7.66
C ASN A 363 -21.40 -2.09 6.89
N ALA A 364 -21.13 -2.60 5.67
CA ALA A 364 -20.75 -1.84 4.47
C ALA A 364 -20.29 -0.40 4.73
N ALA A 365 -19.08 -0.20 5.31
CA ALA A 365 -18.49 1.09 5.68
C ALA A 365 -19.49 2.27 5.75
N ARG A 366 -20.58 2.11 6.50
CA ARG A 366 -21.42 3.21 6.95
C ARG A 366 -20.80 3.57 8.28
N ILE A 367 -20.36 4.80 8.40
CA ILE A 367 -19.98 5.34 9.71
C ILE A 367 -21.24 5.20 10.56
N THR A 368 -21.29 4.15 11.38
CA THR A 368 -22.46 3.81 12.17
C THR A 368 -22.29 4.53 13.48
N ILE A 369 -22.90 5.70 13.55
CA ILE A 369 -22.97 6.50 14.77
C ILE A 369 -23.81 5.67 15.78
N PRO A 370 -23.39 5.52 17.05
CA PRO A 370 -24.20 4.84 18.05
C PRO A 370 -25.65 5.33 18.02
N ASN A 371 -26.66 4.48 18.25
CA ASN A 371 -28.09 4.83 18.12
C ASN A 371 -28.55 6.05 18.96
N ASN A 372 -27.70 6.56 19.85
CA ASN A 372 -27.95 7.70 20.73
C ASN A 372 -27.04 8.90 20.44
N GLU A 373 -26.18 8.82 19.43
CA GLU A 373 -25.30 9.89 18.99
C GLU A 373 -25.66 10.28 17.56
N THR A 374 -25.55 11.56 17.25
CA THR A 374 -25.66 12.08 15.89
C THR A 374 -24.39 12.86 15.60
N ILE A 375 -23.87 12.75 14.37
CA ILE A 375 -22.80 13.64 13.90
C ILE A 375 -23.53 14.86 13.35
N PRO A 376 -23.52 15.99 14.07
CA PRO A 376 -24.34 17.13 13.70
C PRO A 376 -23.82 17.80 12.42
N ALA A 377 -22.51 17.74 12.18
CA ALA A 377 -21.87 18.40 11.05
C ALA A 377 -20.54 17.72 10.65
N VAL A 378 -20.18 17.86 9.38
CA VAL A 378 -18.86 17.51 8.83
C VAL A 378 -18.15 18.77 8.35
N ILE A 379 -17.04 19.13 9.00
CA ILE A 379 -16.24 20.30 8.62
C ILE A 379 -14.93 19.81 8.01
N VAL A 380 -14.67 20.20 6.77
CA VAL A 380 -13.53 19.70 5.98
C VAL A 380 -12.49 20.79 5.76
N PHE A 381 -11.21 20.46 5.94
CA PHE A 381 -10.06 21.26 5.53
C PHE A 381 -9.18 20.39 4.64
N GLY A 382 -8.51 20.96 3.64
CA GLY A 382 -7.69 20.18 2.72
C GLY A 382 -7.27 20.92 1.46
N ASP A 383 -6.71 20.17 0.53
CA ASP A 383 -6.30 20.65 -0.79
C ASP A 383 -7.38 20.34 -1.85
N SER A 384 -6.98 20.30 -3.13
CA SER A 384 -7.84 19.99 -4.27
C SER A 384 -8.60 18.67 -4.15
N ILE A 385 -8.12 17.69 -3.38
CA ILE A 385 -8.80 16.40 -3.19
C ILE A 385 -10.12 16.61 -2.45
N MET A 386 -10.18 17.57 -1.54
CA MET A 386 -11.31 17.80 -0.63
C MET A 386 -12.09 19.07 -0.96
N ASP A 387 -11.75 19.75 -2.05
CA ASP A 387 -12.31 21.04 -2.45
C ASP A 387 -13.57 20.85 -3.33
N PRO A 388 -14.78 21.12 -2.79
CA PRO A 388 -16.01 21.03 -3.55
C PRO A 388 -16.25 22.22 -4.48
N GLY A 389 -15.38 23.25 -4.45
CA GLY A 389 -15.51 24.43 -5.31
C GLY A 389 -15.13 25.76 -4.66
N ASN A 390 -14.50 25.80 -3.48
CA ASN A 390 -14.03 27.05 -2.86
C ASN A 390 -13.09 27.84 -3.78
N ASN A 391 -12.33 27.13 -4.62
CA ASN A 391 -11.46 27.76 -5.60
C ASN A 391 -12.20 28.57 -6.68
N ASN A 392 -13.51 28.38 -6.86
CA ASN A 392 -14.32 29.16 -7.79
C ASN A 392 -14.41 30.62 -7.37
N ASP A 393 -14.47 30.89 -6.06
CA ASP A 393 -14.76 32.20 -5.48
C ASP A 393 -13.53 32.93 -4.93
N ILE A 394 -12.34 32.35 -5.08
CA ILE A 394 -11.06 33.03 -4.79
C ILE A 394 -10.30 33.38 -6.08
N LYS A 395 -9.37 34.33 -5.97
CA LYS A 395 -8.52 34.77 -7.08
C LYS A 395 -7.36 33.79 -7.29
N THR A 396 -7.61 32.72 -8.03
CA THR A 396 -6.65 31.68 -8.39
C THR A 396 -6.86 31.20 -9.84
N ILE A 397 -5.85 30.59 -10.45
CA ILE A 397 -6.00 29.86 -11.72
C ILE A 397 -6.33 28.37 -11.51
N VAL A 398 -6.18 27.88 -10.28
CA VAL A 398 -6.42 26.49 -9.90
C VAL A 398 -7.92 26.33 -9.68
N LYS A 399 -8.70 26.31 -10.77
CA LYS A 399 -10.15 26.16 -10.76
C LYS A 399 -10.57 24.97 -11.60
N CYS A 400 -11.69 24.36 -11.25
CA CYS A 400 -12.31 23.24 -11.96
C CYS A 400 -13.79 23.51 -12.28
N ASN A 401 -14.13 24.77 -12.56
CA ASN A 401 -15.47 25.22 -12.96
C ASN A 401 -15.68 25.22 -14.48
N PHE A 402 -14.96 24.37 -15.22
CA PHE A 402 -15.06 24.21 -16.66
C PHE A 402 -14.98 22.73 -17.05
N PRO A 403 -15.45 22.31 -18.23
CA PRO A 403 -15.32 20.93 -18.69
C PRO A 403 -13.85 20.47 -18.77
N PRO A 404 -13.50 19.20 -18.45
CA PRO A 404 -14.39 18.04 -18.32
C PRO A 404 -14.94 17.78 -16.91
N TYR A 405 -14.64 18.64 -15.93
CA TYR A 405 -15.01 18.44 -14.53
C TYR A 405 -16.54 18.43 -14.34
N GLY A 406 -17.03 17.60 -13.41
CA GLY A 406 -18.44 17.47 -13.08
C GLY A 406 -19.35 16.76 -14.10
N ARG A 407 -18.79 16.06 -15.09
CA ARG A 407 -19.56 15.32 -16.11
C ARG A 407 -20.48 14.23 -15.54
N ASP A 408 -20.10 13.61 -14.42
CA ASP A 408 -20.83 12.49 -13.83
C ASP A 408 -21.93 12.96 -12.84
N PHE A 409 -22.13 14.27 -12.68
CA PHE A 409 -23.28 14.83 -11.97
C PHE A 409 -24.52 14.87 -12.88
N MET A 410 -25.71 14.77 -12.28
CA MET A 410 -27.01 14.76 -13.01
C MET A 410 -27.23 15.97 -13.91
N GLU A 411 -26.58 17.10 -13.62
CA GLU A 411 -26.66 18.33 -14.44
C GLU A 411 -25.52 18.46 -15.45
N GLU A 412 -24.54 17.54 -15.45
CA GLU A 412 -23.31 17.56 -16.25
C GLU A 412 -22.52 18.88 -16.19
N LYS A 413 -22.71 19.65 -15.10
CA LYS A 413 -22.07 20.95 -14.90
C LYS A 413 -20.83 20.84 -14.00
N PRO A 414 -19.73 21.55 -14.33
CA PRO A 414 -18.60 21.70 -13.45
C PRO A 414 -19.01 22.41 -12.15
N THR A 415 -18.77 21.77 -11.00
CA THR A 415 -19.08 22.33 -9.68
C THR A 415 -17.86 22.96 -8.99
N GLY A 416 -16.66 22.86 -9.58
CA GLY A 416 -15.40 23.26 -8.95
C GLY A 416 -14.65 22.12 -8.27
N ARG A 417 -15.24 20.91 -8.23
CA ARG A 417 -14.56 19.68 -7.81
C ARG A 417 -13.46 19.28 -8.80
N PHE A 418 -12.31 18.87 -8.28
CA PHE A 418 -11.15 18.43 -9.07
C PHE A 418 -11.30 17.00 -9.63
N CYS A 419 -12.53 16.59 -9.99
CA CYS A 419 -12.84 15.32 -10.62
C CYS A 419 -14.15 15.39 -11.42
N ASN A 420 -14.55 14.29 -12.07
CA ASN A 420 -15.78 14.24 -12.86
C ASN A 420 -17.04 13.99 -12.02
N GLY A 421 -16.92 13.67 -10.73
CA GLY A 421 -18.05 13.31 -9.86
C GLY A 421 -17.84 13.71 -8.40
N LYS A 422 -18.21 12.84 -7.46
CA LYS A 422 -18.05 13.06 -6.02
C LYS A 422 -16.58 13.02 -5.60
N ILE A 423 -16.20 13.94 -4.70
CA ILE A 423 -14.91 13.94 -4.02
C ILE A 423 -15.03 13.25 -2.65
N PRO A 424 -13.92 12.85 -1.99
CA PRO A 424 -14.00 12.12 -0.72
C PRO A 424 -14.82 12.81 0.38
N SER A 425 -14.86 14.15 0.41
CA SER A 425 -15.72 14.89 1.34
C SER A 425 -17.21 14.68 1.09
N ASP A 426 -17.63 14.51 -0.16
CA ASP A 426 -19.02 14.19 -0.51
C ASP A 426 -19.36 12.76 -0.10
N ILE A 427 -18.46 11.82 -0.41
CA ILE A 427 -18.64 10.41 -0.07
C ILE A 427 -18.76 10.26 1.45
N PHE A 428 -17.94 11.00 2.20
CA PHE A 428 -17.95 10.95 3.66
C PHE A 428 -19.27 11.48 4.25
N VAL A 429 -19.70 12.67 3.83
CA VAL A 429 -20.94 13.28 4.37
C VAL A 429 -22.21 12.53 3.92
N GLU A 430 -22.19 11.92 2.74
CA GLU A 430 -23.26 11.05 2.25
C GLU A 430 -23.29 9.72 3.00
N SER A 431 -22.13 9.12 3.29
CA SER A 431 -22.04 7.87 4.06
C SER A 431 -22.58 8.01 5.49
N LEU A 432 -22.53 9.24 6.02
CA LEU A 432 -23.07 9.65 7.31
C LEU A 432 -24.57 9.97 7.28
N GLY A 433 -25.20 9.97 6.10
CA GLY A 433 -26.61 10.34 5.94
C GLY A 433 -26.91 11.81 6.24
N ILE A 434 -25.89 12.68 6.23
CA ILE A 434 -26.03 14.11 6.57
C ILE A 434 -26.50 14.91 5.36
N LYS A 435 -25.82 14.76 4.22
CA LYS A 435 -26.18 15.39 2.93
C LYS A 435 -25.54 14.64 1.76
N GLN A 436 -26.07 14.82 0.56
CA GLN A 436 -25.57 14.12 -0.64
C GLN A 436 -24.24 14.68 -1.16
N LEU A 437 -24.02 15.99 -1.01
CA LEU A 437 -22.81 16.70 -1.42
C LEU A 437 -22.43 17.71 -0.34
N LEU A 438 -21.13 17.83 -0.05
CA LEU A 438 -20.64 18.84 0.88
C LEU A 438 -20.44 20.16 0.12
N PRO A 439 -21.08 21.28 0.54
CA PRO A 439 -20.91 22.54 -0.16
C PRO A 439 -19.58 23.23 0.19
N ALA A 440 -19.13 24.08 -0.73
CA ALA A 440 -17.99 24.96 -0.51
C ALA A 440 -18.41 26.08 0.46
N TYR A 441 -17.55 26.40 1.44
CA TYR A 441 -17.80 27.51 2.36
C TYR A 441 -17.88 28.87 1.64
N LEU A 442 -17.16 29.02 0.54
CA LEU A 442 -17.14 30.25 -0.26
C LEU A 442 -18.19 30.29 -1.37
N ASP A 443 -19.06 29.28 -1.47
CA ASP A 443 -20.16 29.28 -2.44
C ASP A 443 -21.13 30.44 -2.15
N GLN A 444 -21.47 31.21 -3.17
CA GLN A 444 -22.37 32.37 -3.05
C GLN A 444 -23.81 31.97 -2.75
N ASP A 445 -24.19 30.74 -3.11
CA ASP A 445 -25.52 30.20 -2.87
C ASP A 445 -25.63 29.44 -1.53
N LEU A 446 -24.55 29.40 -0.74
CA LEU A 446 -24.50 28.70 0.55
C LEU A 446 -25.55 29.22 1.53
N GLN A 447 -26.41 28.33 2.04
CA GLN A 447 -27.46 28.70 2.99
C GLN A 447 -27.00 28.52 4.44
N LEU A 448 -27.59 29.27 5.37
CA LEU A 448 -27.29 29.15 6.82
C LEU A 448 -27.53 27.71 7.34
N GLN A 449 -28.49 26.99 6.75
CA GLN A 449 -28.81 25.61 7.09
C GLN A 449 -27.67 24.64 6.72
N ASP A 450 -26.85 24.97 5.71
CA ASP A 450 -25.71 24.15 5.32
C ASP A 450 -24.59 24.21 6.35
N LEU A 451 -24.39 25.37 6.99
CA LEU A 451 -23.41 25.55 8.06
C LEU A 451 -23.73 24.67 9.29
N LEU A 452 -25.01 24.45 9.59
CA LEU A 452 -25.46 23.60 10.70
C LEU A 452 -25.10 22.13 10.50
N THR A 453 -24.98 21.69 9.24
CA THR A 453 -24.71 20.30 8.85
C THR A 453 -23.32 20.10 8.26
N GLY A 454 -22.52 21.17 8.19
CA GLY A 454 -21.11 21.14 7.81
C GLY A 454 -20.83 21.56 6.36
N VAL A 455 -19.61 22.08 6.16
CA VAL A 455 -19.10 22.70 4.93
C VAL A 455 -17.61 22.40 4.75
N SER A 456 -17.09 22.56 3.53
CA SER A 456 -15.66 22.46 3.25
C SER A 456 -14.98 23.82 3.19
N PHE A 457 -13.86 23.95 3.89
CA PHE A 457 -12.86 25.03 3.81
C PHE A 457 -11.63 24.63 2.98
N ALA A 458 -11.64 23.45 2.35
CA ALA A 458 -10.53 23.00 1.51
C ALA A 458 -10.33 23.91 0.30
N SER A 459 -9.08 24.07 -0.14
CA SER A 459 -8.75 24.93 -1.28
C SER A 459 -7.69 24.28 -2.16
N GLY A 460 -7.96 24.18 -3.45
CA GLY A 460 -6.97 23.73 -4.43
C GLY A 460 -5.66 24.52 -4.36
N ALA A 461 -4.54 23.79 -4.36
CA ALA A 461 -3.18 24.29 -4.11
C ALA A 461 -2.89 24.79 -2.69
N ALA A 462 -3.71 24.42 -1.70
CA ALA A 462 -3.32 24.46 -0.29
C ALA A 462 -2.20 23.43 -0.03
N GLY A 463 -1.29 23.77 0.89
CA GLY A 463 -0.22 22.90 1.36
C GLY A 463 0.29 23.38 2.72
N TYR A 464 1.03 22.52 3.43
CA TYR A 464 1.55 22.85 4.76
C TYR A 464 2.55 24.01 4.73
N ASP A 465 3.27 24.19 3.62
CA ASP A 465 4.07 25.39 3.38
C ASP A 465 3.16 26.52 2.83
N PRO A 466 3.03 27.67 3.54
CA PRO A 466 2.28 28.82 3.04
C PRO A 466 2.78 29.36 1.69
N LEU A 467 4.02 29.05 1.30
CA LEU A 467 4.57 29.38 0.00
C LEU A 467 3.86 28.64 -1.14
N THR A 468 3.37 27.42 -0.91
CA THR A 468 2.64 26.62 -1.91
C THR A 468 1.43 27.38 -2.46
N ALA A 469 0.58 27.89 -1.56
CA ALA A 469 -0.59 28.69 -1.93
C ALA A 469 -0.20 30.02 -2.59
N LYS A 470 0.90 30.65 -2.15
CA LYS A 470 1.40 31.91 -2.73
C LYS A 470 1.96 31.73 -4.14
N VAL A 471 2.67 30.63 -4.41
CA VAL A 471 3.23 30.33 -5.72
C VAL A 471 2.11 30.04 -6.71
N ALA A 472 1.15 29.20 -6.33
CA ALA A 472 -0.01 28.85 -7.16
C ALA A 472 -0.94 30.05 -7.46
N SER A 473 -1.01 31.03 -6.56
CA SER A 473 -1.78 32.26 -6.74
C SER A 473 -1.02 33.41 -7.42
N SER A 474 0.30 33.28 -7.64
CA SER A 474 1.14 34.39 -8.15
C SER A 474 0.98 34.65 -9.67
N ILE A 475 0.95 35.94 -10.03
CA ILE A 475 0.85 36.43 -11.43
C ILE A 475 2.03 35.95 -12.30
N ARG A 476 3.18 35.65 -11.69
CA ARG A 476 4.37 35.15 -12.41
C ARG A 476 4.14 33.76 -13.03
N TYR A 477 3.36 32.90 -12.37
CA TYR A 477 2.93 31.60 -12.90
C TYR A 477 1.84 31.77 -13.99
N GLN A 478 1.00 32.81 -13.87
CA GLN A 478 -0.05 33.14 -14.84
C GLN A 478 0.52 33.55 -16.21
N PHE A 479 1.63 34.29 -16.24
CA PHE A 479 2.29 34.70 -17.50
C PHE A 479 3.02 33.55 -18.19
N ILE A 480 3.66 32.65 -17.43
CA ILE A 480 4.35 31.48 -18.00
C ILE A 480 3.35 30.59 -18.75
N HIS A 481 2.13 30.41 -18.25
CA HIS A 481 1.11 29.62 -18.94
C HIS A 481 0.39 30.37 -20.08
N ARG A 482 0.13 31.69 -19.95
CA ARG A 482 -0.50 32.47 -21.03
C ARG A 482 0.40 32.73 -22.23
N PHE A 483 1.71 32.95 -22.03
CA PHE A 483 2.66 33.17 -23.13
C PHE A 483 3.22 31.87 -23.73
N ASN A 484 3.35 30.78 -22.94
CA ASN A 484 3.85 29.51 -23.46
C ASN A 484 2.79 28.62 -24.13
N GLY A 485 1.58 29.11 -24.38
CA GLY A 485 0.61 28.44 -25.27
C GLY A 485 1.18 28.13 -26.67
N LYS A 486 2.21 28.87 -27.12
CA LYS A 486 2.98 28.57 -28.34
C LYS A 486 4.36 27.92 -28.11
N LEU A 487 4.92 27.97 -26.90
CA LEU A 487 6.22 27.35 -26.61
C LEU A 487 6.08 25.90 -26.11
N CYS A 488 4.95 25.55 -25.47
CA CYS A 488 4.62 24.16 -25.13
C CYS A 488 4.47 23.29 -26.38
N PHE A 489 4.02 23.85 -27.51
CA PHE A 489 3.90 23.11 -28.76
C PHE A 489 5.25 22.82 -29.46
N LYS A 490 6.35 23.43 -29.02
CA LYS A 490 7.70 23.11 -29.54
C LYS A 490 8.56 22.33 -28.56
N PHE A 491 8.32 22.44 -27.25
CA PHE A 491 9.00 21.58 -26.26
C PHE A 491 8.37 20.18 -26.13
N LEU A 492 7.13 20.00 -26.61
CA LEU A 492 6.45 18.70 -26.71
C LEU A 492 6.47 18.08 -28.12
N ARG A 493 7.29 18.58 -29.05
CA ARG A 493 7.51 17.97 -30.39
C ARG A 493 8.69 16.99 -30.44
N GLY A 494 9.04 16.38 -29.30
CA GLY A 494 10.06 15.34 -29.20
C GLY A 494 9.56 13.98 -28.73
N PHE A 495 8.29 13.86 -28.32
CA PHE A 495 7.68 12.61 -27.90
C PHE A 495 6.34 12.43 -28.62
N GLU A 496 6.35 11.73 -29.76
CA GLU A 496 5.15 11.04 -30.21
C GLU A 496 4.92 9.84 -29.28
N VAL A 497 4.14 10.05 -28.23
CA VAL A 497 3.39 8.99 -27.57
C VAL A 497 1.92 9.38 -27.66
N SER A 498 1.20 8.63 -28.48
CA SER A 498 -0.25 8.72 -28.66
C SER A 498 -0.97 8.36 -27.34
N THR A 499 -1.22 9.35 -26.48
CA THR A 499 -2.26 9.24 -25.45
C THR A 499 -3.60 9.66 -26.04
N LYS A 500 -4.30 8.70 -26.65
CA LYS A 500 -5.77 8.77 -26.72
C LYS A 500 -6.32 8.31 -25.37
N GLY A 501 -6.24 9.18 -24.37
CA GLY A 501 -6.99 9.10 -23.12
C GLY A 501 -8.15 10.08 -23.16
N CYS A 502 -9.27 9.71 -22.54
CA CYS A 502 -10.64 10.24 -22.65
C CYS A 502 -10.89 11.74 -22.32
N CYS A 503 -10.08 12.67 -22.84
CA CYS A 503 -10.42 14.08 -22.94
C CYS A 503 -10.33 14.49 -24.41
N GLY A 504 -11.50 14.64 -25.04
CA GLY A 504 -11.61 15.00 -26.45
C GLY A 504 -10.89 16.30 -26.77
N THR A 505 -10.20 16.30 -27.90
CA THR A 505 -9.69 17.49 -28.58
C THR A 505 -10.85 18.37 -29.00
N GLY A 506 -11.19 19.37 -28.19
CA GLY A 506 -12.02 20.51 -28.59
C GLY A 506 -11.11 21.70 -28.89
N ASN A 507 -11.13 22.17 -30.12
CA ASN A 507 -10.49 23.43 -30.51
C ASN A 507 -11.04 24.57 -29.64
N ILE A 508 -10.15 25.44 -29.16
CA ILE A 508 -10.54 26.73 -28.59
C ILE A 508 -10.07 27.80 -29.60
N GLU A 509 -11.04 28.54 -30.15
CA GLU A 509 -10.82 29.79 -30.91
C GLU A 509 -10.27 30.91 -30.01
#